data_AF-A0A835NBC5-F1
#
_entry.id   AF-A0A835NBC5-F1
#
_cell.length_a   1.000
_cell.length_b   1.000
_cell.length_c   1.000
_cell.angle_alpha   90.00
_cell.angle_beta   90.00
_cell.angle_gamma   90.00
#
_symmetry.space_group_name_H-M   'P 1'
#
loop_
_entity.id
_entity.type
_entity.pdbx_description
1 polymer ?
#
loop_
_entity_poly.entity_id
_entity_poly.type
_entity_poly.pdbx_seq_one_letter_code
_entity_poly.pdbx_strand_id
1 'polypeptide(L)'
;MVLFLGLQAFKEAWEMACSFRARTRIVIPAGYNFLVHPVDFGGPCKSKVTLDILGTIVAPEDPAAWKGLNRRKWLYFHGVKHLTLEGGGTVNGMGWLWWAQSCKINKTNPCRNAPTAITFHKCKDLKVKNLKVVCGQKMHIAFTNCLRVLTFRLIVTSPAVSPNTDGIHISASHGVNIKDSVVRTGDDCISIVSNSSRIKIRNIVCGPGHGISIGSLGKSNSSSLVRDVMVDGAFLSNTDNGVRIKTWQGGSGNATNITFQNIFMENVSNPIIIDQYYCDAQMPCANQVWY
;
A
#
# COMPACT_ATOMS: atom_id res chain seq x y z
N MET A 1 -25.13 -11.85 -4.82
CA MET A 1 -24.97 -13.02 -3.93
C MET A 1 -23.52 -13.02 -3.45
N VAL A 2 -23.26 -12.92 -2.15
CA VAL A 2 -21.92 -13.11 -1.59
C VAL A 2 -21.73 -14.60 -1.38
N LEU A 3 -20.73 -15.19 -2.04
CA LEU A 3 -20.36 -16.58 -1.81
C LEU A 3 -19.42 -16.64 -0.62
N PHE A 4 -19.83 -17.37 0.42
CA PHE A 4 -18.96 -17.77 1.51
C PHE A 4 -18.14 -18.98 1.07
N LEU A 5 -17.12 -18.76 0.23
CA LEU A 5 -16.02 -19.73 0.19
C LEU A 5 -15.19 -19.50 1.45
N GLY A 6 -15.14 -20.50 2.33
CA GLY A 6 -14.38 -20.40 3.57
C GLY A 6 -12.91 -20.07 3.33
N LEU A 7 -12.27 -19.45 4.32
CA LEU A 7 -10.81 -19.18 4.36
C LEU A 7 -9.98 -20.39 3.88
N GLN A 8 -10.43 -21.58 4.24
CA GLN A 8 -9.82 -22.86 3.87
C GLN A 8 -9.71 -23.05 2.36
N ALA A 9 -10.73 -22.69 1.58
CA ALA A 9 -10.71 -22.86 0.12
C ALA A 9 -9.66 -21.99 -0.57
N PHE A 10 -9.48 -20.74 -0.11
CA PHE A 10 -8.44 -19.85 -0.63
C PHE A 10 -7.03 -20.37 -0.30
N LYS A 11 -6.85 -20.88 0.91
CA LYS A 11 -5.57 -21.44 1.35
C LYS A 11 -5.21 -22.71 0.57
N GLU A 12 -6.15 -23.64 0.44
CA GLU A 12 -5.96 -24.88 -0.31
C GLU A 12 -5.70 -24.63 -1.80
N ALA A 13 -6.47 -23.73 -2.44
CA ALA A 13 -6.25 -23.35 -3.83
C ALA A 13 -4.86 -22.75 -4.03
N TRP A 14 -4.39 -21.92 -3.09
CA TRP A 14 -3.06 -21.35 -3.11
C TRP A 14 -1.97 -22.42 -2.93
N GLU A 15 -2.08 -23.28 -1.92
CA GLU A 15 -1.11 -24.34 -1.63
C GLU A 15 -0.98 -25.32 -2.81
N MET A 16 -2.10 -25.68 -3.42
CA MET A 16 -2.13 -26.51 -4.62
C MET A 16 -1.42 -25.82 -5.79
N ALA A 17 -1.78 -24.57 -6.10
CA ALA A 17 -1.16 -23.82 -7.20
C ALA A 17 0.34 -23.60 -6.97
N CYS A 18 0.73 -23.27 -5.74
CA CYS A 18 2.11 -22.96 -5.38
C CYS A 18 3.00 -24.22 -5.42
N SER A 19 2.45 -25.39 -5.09
CA SER A 19 3.18 -26.67 -5.14
C SER A 19 3.22 -27.30 -6.54
N PHE A 20 2.46 -26.78 -7.50
CA PHE A 20 2.38 -27.30 -8.87
C PHE A 20 3.58 -26.88 -9.73
N ARG A 21 4.08 -27.80 -10.56
CA ARG A 21 5.29 -27.60 -11.38
C ARG A 21 5.02 -26.83 -12.69
N ALA A 22 3.77 -26.75 -13.12
CA ALA A 22 3.37 -25.97 -14.29
C ALA A 22 2.74 -24.64 -13.88
N ARG A 23 2.79 -23.65 -14.77
CA ARG A 23 2.18 -22.33 -14.54
C ARG A 23 0.71 -22.51 -14.16
N THR A 24 0.31 -21.92 -13.03
CA THR A 24 -1.03 -22.09 -12.50
C THR A 24 -1.76 -20.75 -12.41
N ARG A 25 -3.07 -20.79 -12.65
CA ARG A 25 -3.97 -19.65 -12.49
C ARG A 25 -5.07 -20.01 -11.49
N ILE A 26 -5.21 -19.19 -10.46
CA ILE A 26 -6.35 -19.20 -9.53
C ILE A 26 -7.28 -18.09 -9.99
N VAL A 27 -8.57 -18.38 -10.17
CA VAL A 27 -9.55 -17.43 -10.69
C VAL A 27 -10.58 -17.09 -9.63
N ILE A 28 -10.78 -15.80 -9.37
CA ILE A 28 -11.92 -15.27 -8.63
C ILE A 28 -12.94 -14.79 -9.67
N PRO A 29 -14.02 -15.54 -9.93
CA PRO A 29 -14.87 -15.33 -11.09
C PRO A 29 -15.65 -14.01 -11.02
N ALA A 30 -15.90 -13.42 -12.19
CA ALA A 30 -16.74 -12.23 -12.33
C ALA A 30 -18.18 -12.49 -11.84
N GLY A 31 -18.84 -11.45 -11.31
CA GLY A 31 -20.21 -11.53 -10.80
C GLY A 31 -20.34 -12.08 -9.36
N TYR A 32 -19.23 -12.50 -8.75
CA TYR A 32 -19.21 -13.04 -7.39
C TYR A 32 -18.39 -12.19 -6.43
N ASN A 33 -18.87 -12.14 -5.18
CA ASN A 33 -18.17 -11.55 -4.04
C ASN A 33 -17.74 -12.66 -3.10
N PHE A 34 -16.47 -12.67 -2.70
CA PHE A 34 -15.89 -13.66 -1.79
C PHE A 34 -15.45 -12.98 -0.51
N LEU A 35 -16.04 -13.38 0.62
CA LEU A 35 -15.61 -12.95 1.95
C LEU A 35 -14.34 -13.72 2.33
N VAL A 36 -13.20 -13.02 2.44
CA VAL A 36 -11.90 -13.64 2.73
C VAL A 36 -11.38 -13.13 4.07
N HIS A 37 -11.31 -14.03 5.05
CA HIS A 37 -10.66 -13.76 6.34
C HIS A 37 -9.15 -13.54 6.18
N PRO A 38 -8.44 -13.02 7.21
CA PRO A 38 -7.00 -12.81 7.15
C PRO A 38 -6.27 -14.08 6.75
N VAL A 39 -5.40 -13.98 5.74
CA VAL A 39 -4.81 -15.14 5.08
C VAL A 39 -3.38 -14.86 4.62
N ASP A 40 -2.53 -15.86 4.83
CA ASP A 40 -1.13 -15.86 4.43
C ASP A 40 -0.96 -16.75 3.17
N PHE A 41 -0.46 -16.15 2.10
CA PHE A 41 -0.15 -16.78 0.82
C PHE A 41 1.38 -16.94 0.70
N GLY A 42 1.89 -18.04 1.25
CA GLY A 42 3.32 -18.31 1.34
C GLY A 42 3.92 -18.96 0.10
N GLY A 43 5.18 -18.60 -0.19
CA GLY A 43 6.07 -19.33 -1.09
C GLY A 43 7.20 -20.06 -0.33
N PRO A 44 8.21 -20.60 -1.03
CA PRO A 44 8.43 -20.48 -2.47
C PRO A 44 7.50 -21.40 -3.28
N CYS A 45 6.99 -20.89 -4.40
CA CYS A 45 6.22 -21.71 -5.35
C CYS A 45 7.14 -22.38 -6.37
N LYS A 46 6.78 -23.61 -6.78
CA LYS A 46 7.55 -24.40 -7.75
C LYS A 46 7.48 -23.84 -9.16
N SER A 47 6.46 -23.03 -9.45
CA SER A 47 6.23 -22.42 -10.75
C SER A 47 5.57 -21.04 -10.61
N LYS A 48 5.29 -20.39 -11.75
CA LYS A 48 4.62 -19.08 -11.78
C LYS A 48 3.15 -19.25 -11.40
N VAL A 49 2.69 -18.41 -10.47
CA VAL A 49 1.29 -18.36 -10.05
C VAL A 49 0.68 -17.05 -10.52
N THR A 50 -0.52 -17.15 -11.10
CA THR A 50 -1.36 -16.00 -11.43
C THR A 50 -2.62 -16.07 -10.57
N LEU A 51 -2.90 -15.00 -9.84
CA LEU A 51 -4.19 -14.79 -9.18
C LEU A 51 -5.00 -13.81 -10.03
N ASP A 52 -6.01 -14.32 -10.71
CA ASP A 52 -6.87 -13.60 -11.64
C ASP A 52 -8.18 -13.22 -10.94
N ILE A 53 -8.24 -11.99 -10.47
CA ILE A 53 -9.36 -11.41 -9.73
C ILE A 53 -10.28 -10.71 -10.73
N LEU A 54 -11.30 -11.43 -11.21
CA LEU A 54 -12.34 -10.89 -12.09
C LEU A 54 -13.55 -10.38 -11.29
N GLY A 55 -13.86 -11.03 -10.16
CA GLY A 55 -14.93 -10.65 -9.22
C GLY A 55 -14.45 -9.70 -8.11
N THR A 56 -15.04 -9.87 -6.92
CA THR A 56 -14.69 -9.07 -5.74
C THR A 56 -14.19 -9.95 -4.59
N ILE A 57 -13.05 -9.59 -4.00
CA ILE A 57 -12.62 -10.08 -2.69
C ILE A 57 -13.00 -9.04 -1.64
N VAL A 58 -13.70 -9.44 -0.58
CA VAL A 58 -14.22 -8.57 0.47
C VAL A 58 -13.64 -8.99 1.81
N ALA A 59 -13.17 -8.03 2.60
CA ALA A 59 -12.71 -8.26 3.97
C ALA A 59 -13.89 -8.41 4.95
N PRO A 60 -13.72 -9.11 6.09
CA PRO A 60 -14.65 -8.99 7.21
C PRO A 60 -14.73 -7.53 7.67
N GLU A 61 -15.96 -7.05 7.87
CA GLU A 61 -16.21 -5.67 8.31
C GLU A 61 -15.77 -5.48 9.77
N ASP A 62 -16.08 -6.44 10.63
CA ASP A 62 -15.80 -6.36 12.06
C ASP A 62 -14.31 -6.61 12.37
N PRO A 63 -13.60 -5.64 13.00
CA PRO A 63 -12.24 -5.83 13.49
C PRO A 63 -12.04 -7.03 14.44
N ALA A 64 -13.10 -7.57 15.04
CA ALA A 64 -13.08 -8.79 15.83
C ALA A 64 -12.63 -10.02 15.03
N ALA A 65 -12.81 -10.03 13.70
CA ALA A 65 -12.32 -11.09 12.82
C ALA A 65 -10.78 -11.22 12.81
N TRP A 66 -10.06 -10.23 13.34
CA TRP A 66 -8.60 -10.27 13.54
C TRP A 66 -8.18 -10.64 14.98
N LYS A 67 -9.11 -11.00 15.87
CA LYS A 67 -8.78 -11.39 17.25
C LYS A 67 -7.89 -12.64 17.23
N GLY A 68 -6.76 -12.58 17.92
CA GLY A 68 -5.77 -13.67 17.94
C GLY A 68 -4.89 -13.77 16.69
N LEU A 69 -5.07 -12.90 15.69
CA LEU A 69 -4.30 -12.87 14.45
C LEU A 69 -3.41 -11.63 14.37
N ASN A 70 -2.55 -11.57 13.35
CA ASN A 70 -1.76 -10.37 13.09
C ASN A 70 -2.65 -9.24 12.53
N ARG A 71 -3.02 -8.30 13.40
CA ARG A 71 -3.87 -7.13 13.08
C ARG A 71 -3.35 -6.21 11.97
N ARG A 72 -2.12 -6.38 11.50
CA ARG A 72 -1.54 -5.58 10.42
C ARG A 72 -1.72 -6.19 9.03
N LYS A 73 -2.24 -7.41 8.93
CA LYS A 73 -2.25 -8.18 7.67
C LYS A 73 -3.65 -8.64 7.31
N TRP A 74 -4.05 -8.44 6.05
CA TRP A 74 -5.22 -9.09 5.48
C TRP A 74 -4.85 -10.11 4.41
N LEU A 75 -4.59 -9.69 3.17
CA LEU A 75 -4.10 -10.56 2.10
C LEU A 75 -2.56 -10.46 2.07
N TYR A 76 -1.89 -11.42 2.68
CA TYR A 76 -0.44 -11.35 2.92
C TYR A 76 0.33 -12.37 2.07
N PHE A 77 0.92 -11.90 0.98
CA PHE A 77 1.78 -12.71 0.10
C PHE A 77 3.23 -12.62 0.57
N HIS A 78 3.89 -13.76 0.81
CA HIS A 78 5.27 -13.72 1.27
C HIS A 78 6.21 -14.78 0.69
N GLY A 79 7.43 -14.37 0.36
CA GLY A 79 8.46 -15.27 -0.17
C GLY A 79 8.15 -15.83 -1.58
N VAL A 80 7.23 -15.20 -2.30
CA VAL A 80 6.78 -15.68 -3.62
C VAL A 80 7.65 -15.10 -4.74
N LYS A 81 8.00 -15.94 -5.72
CA LYS A 81 8.70 -15.54 -6.95
C LYS A 81 7.75 -15.62 -8.14
N HIS A 82 7.82 -14.66 -9.06
CA HIS A 82 7.04 -14.64 -10.31
C HIS A 82 5.52 -14.68 -10.13
N LEU A 83 5.01 -14.02 -9.09
CA LEU A 83 3.57 -13.85 -8.87
C LEU A 83 3.01 -12.77 -9.79
N THR A 84 1.83 -13.03 -10.38
CA THR A 84 1.02 -12.01 -11.04
C THR A 84 -0.35 -11.91 -10.37
N LEU A 85 -0.73 -10.72 -9.91
CA LEU A 85 -2.11 -10.38 -9.55
C LEU A 85 -2.71 -9.53 -10.67
N GLU A 86 -3.82 -9.98 -11.25
CA GLU A 86 -4.51 -9.34 -12.38
C GLU A 86 -6.03 -9.53 -12.35
N GLY A 87 -6.77 -9.04 -13.35
CA GLY A 87 -8.15 -9.49 -13.63
C GLY A 87 -9.23 -8.41 -13.76
N GLY A 88 -8.96 -7.16 -13.40
CA GLY A 88 -9.89 -6.04 -13.51
C GLY A 88 -10.92 -5.94 -12.38
N GLY A 89 -10.99 -6.96 -11.52
CA GLY A 89 -11.86 -7.04 -10.36
C GLY A 89 -11.40 -6.17 -9.19
N THR A 90 -12.05 -6.39 -8.04
CA THR A 90 -11.96 -5.51 -6.87
C THR A 90 -11.48 -6.24 -5.61
N VAL A 91 -10.60 -5.59 -4.85
CA VAL A 91 -10.26 -5.97 -3.47
C VAL A 91 -10.80 -4.88 -2.55
N ASN A 92 -11.80 -5.19 -1.74
CA ASN A 92 -12.48 -4.25 -0.85
C ASN A 92 -12.11 -4.53 0.61
N GLY A 93 -11.38 -3.60 1.22
CA GLY A 93 -10.93 -3.70 2.61
C GLY A 93 -11.99 -3.48 3.67
N MET A 94 -13.20 -2.99 3.32
CA MET A 94 -14.26 -2.70 4.30
C MET A 94 -13.78 -1.86 5.50
N GLY A 95 -12.96 -0.83 5.24
CA GLY A 95 -12.23 -0.09 6.27
C GLY A 95 -13.06 0.76 7.24
N TRP A 96 -14.36 0.95 7.03
CA TRP A 96 -15.17 1.94 7.77
C TRP A 96 -15.15 1.75 9.30
N LEU A 97 -15.31 0.52 9.81
CA LEU A 97 -15.23 0.24 11.25
C LEU A 97 -13.83 0.46 11.81
N TRP A 98 -12.79 0.19 11.01
CA TRP A 98 -11.41 0.44 11.39
C TRP A 98 -11.13 1.93 11.54
N TRP A 99 -11.65 2.75 10.62
CA TRP A 99 -11.51 4.20 10.66
C TRP A 99 -12.24 4.81 11.85
N ALA A 100 -13.47 4.37 12.12
CA ALA A 100 -14.28 4.85 13.25
C ALA A 100 -13.61 4.60 14.62
N GLN A 101 -12.83 3.52 14.73
CA GLN A 101 -12.09 3.16 15.95
C GLN A 101 -10.67 3.76 16.00
N SER A 102 -10.27 4.53 14.99
CA SER A 102 -8.92 5.07 14.90
C SER A 102 -8.69 6.23 15.86
N CYS A 103 -7.52 6.26 16.49
CA CYS A 103 -7.08 7.41 17.29
C CYS A 103 -6.83 8.67 16.46
N LYS A 104 -6.72 8.53 15.13
CA LYS A 104 -6.57 9.65 14.20
C LYS A 104 -7.90 10.37 13.92
N ILE A 105 -9.03 9.69 14.12
CA ILE A 105 -10.37 10.27 14.04
C ILE A 105 -10.81 10.77 15.40
N ASN A 106 -10.66 9.95 16.45
CA ASN A 106 -10.95 10.34 17.81
C ASN A 106 -9.74 10.08 18.72
N LYS A 107 -9.08 11.14 19.19
CA LYS A 107 -7.88 11.07 20.02
C LYS A 107 -8.09 10.36 21.36
N THR A 108 -9.33 10.17 21.82
CA THR A 108 -9.63 9.39 23.04
C THR A 108 -9.53 7.87 22.79
N ASN A 109 -9.59 7.43 21.54
CA ASN A 109 -9.41 6.02 21.20
C ASN A 109 -7.94 5.61 21.35
N PRO A 110 -7.66 4.37 21.79
CA PRO A 110 -6.30 3.85 21.80
C PRO A 110 -5.75 3.76 20.37
N CYS A 111 -4.52 4.19 20.15
CA CYS A 111 -3.84 4.05 18.85
C CYS A 111 -3.51 2.59 18.55
N ARG A 112 -4.44 1.90 17.89
CA ARG A 112 -4.31 0.51 17.46
C ARG A 112 -3.94 0.43 15.99
N ASN A 113 -3.20 -0.63 15.63
CA ASN A 113 -2.95 -0.93 14.23
C ASN A 113 -4.20 -1.53 13.57
N ALA A 114 -4.30 -1.27 12.28
CA ALA A 114 -5.27 -1.84 11.36
C ALA A 114 -4.55 -2.53 10.19
N PRO A 115 -5.22 -3.46 9.48
CA PRO A 115 -4.61 -4.20 8.39
C PRO A 115 -4.21 -3.32 7.20
N THR A 116 -3.09 -3.65 6.57
CA THR A 116 -2.89 -3.30 5.16
C THR A 116 -3.64 -4.30 4.30
N ALA A 117 -4.40 -3.81 3.32
CA ALA A 117 -5.30 -4.67 2.56
C ALA A 117 -4.56 -5.75 1.77
N ILE A 118 -3.52 -5.37 1.02
CA ILE A 118 -2.65 -6.29 0.29
C ILE A 118 -1.20 -6.02 0.67
N THR A 119 -0.52 -7.01 1.21
CA THR A 119 0.91 -6.90 1.54
C THR A 119 1.71 -7.93 0.77
N PHE A 120 2.76 -7.50 0.10
CA PHE A 120 3.79 -8.34 -0.46
C PHE A 120 5.05 -8.20 0.36
N HIS A 121 5.54 -9.31 0.93
CA HIS A 121 6.73 -9.32 1.77
C HIS A 121 7.77 -10.30 1.25
N LYS A 122 8.99 -9.84 0.97
CA LYS A 122 10.07 -10.68 0.43
C LYS A 122 9.71 -11.36 -0.90
N CYS A 123 8.85 -10.71 -1.71
CA CYS A 123 8.47 -11.20 -3.03
C CYS A 123 9.44 -10.71 -4.11
N LYS A 124 9.64 -11.51 -5.16
CA LYS A 124 10.57 -11.22 -6.26
C LYS A 124 9.91 -11.42 -7.61
N ASP A 125 10.21 -10.54 -8.58
CA ASP A 125 9.62 -10.59 -9.93
C ASP A 125 8.08 -10.54 -9.92
N LEU A 126 7.55 -9.60 -9.14
CA LEU A 126 6.11 -9.43 -8.88
C LEU A 126 5.47 -8.53 -9.95
N LYS A 127 4.27 -8.91 -10.38
CA LYS A 127 3.38 -8.07 -11.20
C LYS A 127 2.04 -7.87 -10.52
N VAL A 128 1.58 -6.62 -10.39
CA VAL A 128 0.23 -6.29 -9.90
C VAL A 128 -0.39 -5.30 -10.88
N LYS A 129 -1.44 -5.70 -11.58
CA LYS A 129 -1.97 -4.87 -12.68
C LYS A 129 -3.46 -4.99 -12.85
N ASN A 130 -4.10 -4.00 -13.45
CA ASN A 130 -5.53 -4.05 -13.77
C ASN A 130 -6.37 -4.44 -12.54
N LEU A 131 -6.31 -3.69 -11.44
CA LEU A 131 -7.07 -4.00 -10.23
C LEU A 131 -7.65 -2.74 -9.60
N LYS A 132 -8.82 -2.91 -8.96
CA LYS A 132 -9.38 -1.92 -8.04
C LYS A 132 -9.07 -2.35 -6.61
N VAL A 133 -8.48 -1.49 -5.81
CA VAL A 133 -8.29 -1.72 -4.37
C VAL A 133 -8.96 -0.59 -3.62
N VAL A 134 -10.03 -0.91 -2.89
CA VAL A 134 -10.92 0.10 -2.33
C VAL A 134 -11.08 -0.06 -0.83
N CYS A 135 -11.31 1.06 -0.14
CA CYS A 135 -11.64 1.09 1.29
C CYS A 135 -10.64 0.31 2.16
N GLY A 136 -9.33 0.53 1.96
CA GLY A 136 -8.28 -0.07 2.78
C GLY A 136 -8.49 0.21 4.28
N GLN A 137 -8.33 -0.80 5.13
CA GLN A 137 -8.52 -0.65 6.58
C GLN A 137 -7.51 0.32 7.20
N LYS A 138 -6.28 0.22 6.72
CA LYS A 138 -5.21 1.22 6.84
C LYS A 138 -4.70 1.46 5.42
N MET A 139 -3.52 0.98 5.06
CA MET A 139 -2.97 1.12 3.71
C MET A 139 -3.64 0.15 2.72
N HIS A 140 -3.62 0.48 1.43
CA HIS A 140 -4.17 -0.38 0.38
C HIS A 140 -3.15 -1.45 -0.07
N ILE A 141 -1.99 -1.03 -0.56
CA ILE A 141 -0.95 -1.94 -1.09
C ILE A 141 0.39 -1.64 -0.42
N ALA A 142 1.07 -2.66 0.11
CA ALA A 142 2.43 -2.54 0.62
C ALA A 142 3.41 -3.49 -0.05
N PHE A 143 4.57 -2.97 -0.45
CA PHE A 143 5.75 -3.72 -0.87
C PHE A 143 6.82 -3.61 0.20
N THR A 144 7.12 -4.73 0.87
CA THR A 144 8.11 -4.79 1.94
C THR A 144 9.21 -5.77 1.56
N ASN A 145 10.47 -5.36 1.57
CA ASN A 145 11.60 -6.22 1.17
C ASN A 145 11.41 -6.87 -0.22
N CYS A 146 10.76 -6.20 -1.16
CA CYS A 146 10.49 -6.75 -2.48
C CYS A 146 11.60 -6.40 -3.48
N LEU A 147 11.79 -7.28 -4.47
CA LEU A 147 12.76 -7.09 -5.55
C LEU A 147 12.10 -7.21 -6.92
N ARG A 148 12.25 -6.19 -7.76
CA ARG A 148 11.68 -6.13 -9.12
C ARG A 148 10.17 -6.29 -9.10
N VAL A 149 9.51 -5.18 -8.78
CA VAL A 149 8.05 -5.06 -8.77
C VAL A 149 7.63 -4.23 -9.98
N LEU A 150 6.61 -4.69 -10.70
CA LEU A 150 5.94 -3.92 -11.74
C LEU A 150 4.46 -3.78 -11.39
N THR A 151 3.99 -2.56 -11.22
CA THR A 151 2.58 -2.25 -11.02
C THR A 151 2.06 -1.29 -12.06
N PHE A 152 0.86 -1.55 -12.59
CA PHE A 152 0.26 -0.67 -13.59
C PHE A 152 -1.25 -0.80 -13.75
N ARG A 153 -1.94 0.28 -14.10
CA ARG A 153 -3.40 0.32 -14.28
C ARG A 153 -4.13 -0.13 -13.02
N LEU A 154 -3.72 0.44 -11.89
CA LEU A 154 -4.41 0.30 -10.62
C LEU A 154 -5.37 1.47 -10.41
N ILE A 155 -6.50 1.19 -9.77
CA ILE A 155 -7.40 2.19 -9.22
C ILE A 155 -7.46 1.94 -7.72
N VAL A 156 -6.91 2.86 -6.92
CA VAL A 156 -6.85 2.75 -5.47
C VAL A 156 -7.69 3.87 -4.87
N THR A 157 -8.77 3.53 -4.15
CA THR A 157 -9.75 4.55 -3.71
C THR A 157 -10.27 4.34 -2.29
N SER A 158 -10.21 5.40 -1.48
CA SER A 158 -10.92 5.54 -0.21
C SER A 158 -11.40 6.99 -0.03
N PRO A 159 -12.37 7.27 0.87
CA PRO A 159 -12.81 8.64 1.16
C PRO A 159 -11.64 9.52 1.64
N ALA A 160 -11.68 10.82 1.35
CA ALA A 160 -10.63 11.76 1.77
C ALA A 160 -10.42 11.80 3.29
N VAL A 161 -11.47 11.55 4.06
CA VAL A 161 -11.44 11.55 5.54
C VAL A 161 -10.95 10.23 6.15
N SER A 162 -10.57 9.24 5.33
CA SER A 162 -10.15 7.93 5.82
C SER A 162 -8.70 7.96 6.33
N PRO A 163 -8.46 7.72 7.63
CA PRO A 163 -7.15 7.96 8.25
C PRO A 163 -6.11 6.91 7.86
N ASN A 164 -4.88 7.34 7.53
CA ASN A 164 -3.76 6.45 7.22
C ASN A 164 -4.04 5.46 6.10
N THR A 165 -4.81 5.90 5.09
CA THR A 165 -5.17 5.10 3.94
C THR A 165 -4.20 5.20 2.79
N ASP A 166 -2.90 5.09 3.06
CA ASP A 166 -1.88 5.20 2.03
C ASP A 166 -2.20 4.29 0.83
N GLY A 167 -2.04 4.81 -0.39
CA GLY A 167 -2.37 4.08 -1.60
C GLY A 167 -1.36 2.96 -1.86
N ILE A 168 -0.11 3.34 -2.14
CA ILE A 168 0.98 2.38 -2.35
C ILE A 168 2.14 2.70 -1.42
N HIS A 169 2.43 1.80 -0.49
CA HIS A 169 3.51 1.90 0.46
C HIS A 169 4.70 1.05 0.04
N ILE A 170 5.89 1.65 -0.10
CA ILE A 170 7.12 0.99 -0.50
C ILE A 170 8.13 1.08 0.65
N SER A 171 8.54 -0.07 1.18
CA SER A 171 9.50 -0.18 2.27
C SER A 171 10.57 -1.21 1.94
N ALA A 172 11.83 -0.85 2.20
CA ALA A 172 13.00 -1.72 2.04
C ALA A 172 13.06 -2.48 0.69
N SER A 173 12.54 -1.88 -0.37
CA SER A 173 12.32 -2.55 -1.66
C SER A 173 13.21 -1.98 -2.76
N HIS A 174 13.61 -2.84 -3.70
CA HIS A 174 14.55 -2.48 -4.77
C HIS A 174 13.96 -2.76 -6.16
N GLY A 175 14.01 -1.76 -7.05
CA GLY A 175 13.53 -1.91 -8.42
C GLY A 175 12.01 -1.99 -8.49
N VAL A 176 11.32 -0.97 -7.96
CA VAL A 176 9.85 -0.88 -8.02
C VAL A 176 9.45 0.09 -9.13
N ASN A 177 8.64 -0.38 -10.07
CA ASN A 177 8.05 0.45 -11.12
C ASN A 177 6.53 0.53 -10.91
N ILE A 178 6.00 1.75 -10.82
CA ILE A 178 4.57 2.04 -10.73
C ILE A 178 4.21 2.92 -11.91
N LYS A 179 3.16 2.56 -12.66
CA LYS A 179 2.72 3.41 -13.77
C LYS A 179 1.22 3.41 -14.04
N ASP A 180 0.75 4.42 -14.74
CA ASP A 180 -0.59 4.47 -15.35
C ASP A 180 -1.70 4.16 -14.34
N SER A 181 -1.67 4.77 -13.16
CA SER A 181 -2.55 4.41 -12.03
C SER A 181 -3.22 5.63 -11.40
N VAL A 182 -4.40 5.41 -10.84
CA VAL A 182 -5.21 6.42 -10.15
C VAL A 182 -5.24 6.08 -8.66
N VAL A 183 -4.90 7.04 -7.81
CA VAL A 183 -4.88 6.87 -6.35
C VAL A 183 -5.61 8.05 -5.70
N ARG A 184 -6.69 7.76 -4.97
CA ARG A 184 -7.52 8.75 -4.26
C ARG A 184 -7.76 8.25 -2.84
N THR A 185 -7.14 8.85 -1.84
CA THR A 185 -7.17 8.30 -0.47
C THR A 185 -7.27 9.43 0.56
N GLY A 186 -7.19 9.11 1.84
CA GLY A 186 -7.08 10.10 2.92
C GLY A 186 -5.68 10.22 3.51
N ASP A 187 -4.65 9.67 2.85
CA ASP A 187 -3.25 9.82 3.28
C ASP A 187 -2.33 9.81 2.04
N ASP A 188 -1.06 9.43 2.19
CA ASP A 188 -0.08 9.42 1.10
C ASP A 188 -0.56 8.59 -0.09
N CYS A 189 -0.48 9.19 -1.27
CA CYS A 189 -0.81 8.56 -2.53
C CYS A 189 0.16 7.40 -2.82
N ILE A 190 1.44 7.72 -2.75
CA ILE A 190 2.55 6.78 -2.78
C ILE A 190 3.54 7.24 -1.72
N SER A 191 3.90 6.35 -0.81
CA SER A 191 4.90 6.62 0.23
C SER A 191 6.11 5.72 0.04
N ILE A 192 7.31 6.29 0.01
CA ILE A 192 8.59 5.59 -0.15
C ILE A 192 9.40 5.76 1.12
N VAL A 193 9.60 4.68 1.87
CA VAL A 193 10.29 4.73 3.17
C VAL A 193 11.64 4.00 3.13
N SER A 194 12.29 3.96 4.29
CA SER A 194 13.67 3.51 4.49
C SER A 194 14.05 2.22 3.75
N ASN A 195 15.32 2.17 3.35
CA ASN A 195 15.98 1.10 2.60
C ASN A 195 15.39 0.83 1.21
N SER A 196 14.68 1.79 0.63
CA SER A 196 14.12 1.68 -0.72
C SER A 196 15.04 2.30 -1.77
N SER A 197 15.18 1.64 -2.92
CA SER A 197 16.00 2.20 -4.01
C SER A 197 15.57 1.76 -5.41
N ARG A 198 15.95 2.54 -6.43
CA ARG A 198 15.56 2.33 -7.84
C ARG A 198 14.04 2.26 -7.98
N ILE A 199 13.39 3.35 -7.59
CA ILE A 199 11.94 3.49 -7.65
C ILE A 199 11.59 4.38 -8.84
N LYS A 200 10.73 3.91 -9.73
CA LYS A 200 10.22 4.71 -10.86
C LYS A 200 8.70 4.77 -10.80
N ILE A 201 8.17 5.98 -10.81
CA ILE A 201 6.74 6.28 -10.75
C ILE A 201 6.41 7.11 -11.99
N ARG A 202 5.43 6.67 -12.80
CA ARG A 202 5.07 7.35 -14.04
C ARG A 202 3.57 7.45 -14.28
N ASN A 203 3.11 8.52 -14.87
CA ASN A 203 1.70 8.71 -15.24
C ASN A 203 0.74 8.39 -14.08
N ILE A 204 0.88 9.08 -12.97
CA ILE A 204 0.01 8.90 -11.78
C ILE A 204 -1.01 10.01 -11.70
N VAL A 205 -2.27 9.64 -11.50
CA VAL A 205 -3.31 10.57 -11.04
C VAL A 205 -3.46 10.39 -9.54
N CYS A 206 -3.30 11.47 -8.81
CA CYS A 206 -3.32 11.49 -7.37
C CYS A 206 -4.35 12.49 -6.86
N GLY A 207 -5.09 12.10 -5.84
CA GLY A 207 -5.85 13.05 -5.04
C GLY A 207 -7.35 12.81 -5.00
N PRO A 208 -8.01 13.06 -3.86
CA PRO A 208 -7.45 13.68 -2.65
C PRO A 208 -6.46 12.79 -1.87
N GLY A 209 -5.80 13.35 -0.86
CA GLY A 209 -4.79 12.68 -0.03
C GLY A 209 -3.58 13.58 0.30
N HIS A 210 -2.47 12.98 0.73
CA HIS A 210 -1.27 13.73 1.19
C HIS A 210 -0.16 13.85 0.13
N GLY A 211 -0.41 13.49 -1.13
CA GLY A 211 0.56 13.58 -2.22
C GLY A 211 1.53 12.40 -2.31
N ILE A 212 2.62 12.60 -3.05
CA ILE A 212 3.69 11.59 -3.22
C ILE A 212 4.81 11.91 -2.25
N SER A 213 5.04 11.01 -1.29
CA SER A 213 5.94 11.25 -0.16
C SER A 213 7.14 10.31 -0.14
N ILE A 214 8.32 10.88 0.11
CA ILE A 214 9.50 10.16 0.59
C ILE A 214 9.56 10.34 2.11
N GLY A 215 9.51 9.22 2.83
CA GLY A 215 9.48 9.17 4.29
C GLY A 215 8.11 8.85 4.88
N SER A 216 7.95 8.94 6.20
CA SER A 216 8.91 9.54 7.13
C SER A 216 10.19 8.70 7.28
N LEU A 217 11.35 9.34 7.20
CA LEU A 217 12.66 8.70 7.35
C LEU A 217 13.26 8.99 8.73
N GLY A 218 14.04 8.05 9.28
CA GLY A 218 14.81 8.27 10.51
C GLY A 218 14.00 8.22 11.81
N LYS A 219 12.81 7.61 11.79
CA LYS A 219 11.96 7.48 12.99
C LYS A 219 12.73 6.86 14.15
N SER A 220 12.50 7.35 15.38
CA SER A 220 13.13 6.83 16.60
C SER A 220 14.67 6.89 16.54
N ASN A 221 15.21 8.02 16.10
CA ASN A 221 16.66 8.26 15.94
C ASN A 221 17.38 7.20 15.09
N SER A 222 16.65 6.55 14.18
CA SER A 222 17.23 5.53 13.30
C SER A 222 17.93 6.18 12.11
N SER A 223 18.84 5.41 11.50
CA SER A 223 19.38 5.74 10.19
C SER A 223 18.43 5.26 9.09
N SER A 224 18.22 6.07 8.05
CA SER A 224 17.39 5.72 6.91
C SER A 224 18.03 6.10 5.59
N LEU A 225 17.93 5.21 4.60
CA LEU A 225 18.46 5.43 3.26
C LEU A 225 17.34 5.30 2.23
N VAL A 226 17.17 6.31 1.38
CA VAL A 226 16.38 6.23 0.15
C VAL A 226 17.22 6.80 -0.99
N ARG A 227 17.28 6.11 -2.13
CA ARG A 227 18.03 6.59 -3.29
C ARG A 227 17.48 6.17 -4.63
N ASP A 228 17.82 6.91 -5.68
CA ASP A 228 17.43 6.61 -7.06
C ASP A 228 15.90 6.54 -7.23
N VAL A 229 15.23 7.63 -6.88
CA VAL A 229 13.77 7.77 -7.02
C VAL A 229 13.47 8.73 -8.16
N MET A 230 12.64 8.30 -9.10
CA MET A 230 12.16 9.15 -10.19
C MET A 230 10.64 9.11 -10.24
N VAL A 231 10.02 10.27 -10.13
CA VAL A 231 8.60 10.51 -10.43
C VAL A 231 8.54 11.34 -11.69
N ASP A 232 7.91 10.80 -12.72
CA ASP A 232 7.89 11.38 -14.06
C ASP A 232 6.48 11.29 -14.67
N GLY A 233 5.76 12.41 -14.67
CA GLY A 233 4.36 12.45 -15.08
C GLY A 233 3.44 12.17 -13.90
N ALA A 234 2.97 13.20 -13.22
CA ALA A 234 1.91 13.06 -12.22
C ALA A 234 0.94 14.25 -12.27
N PHE A 235 -0.34 13.96 -12.11
CA PHE A 235 -1.39 14.96 -11.90
C PHE A 235 -1.89 14.82 -10.47
N LEU A 236 -1.67 15.83 -9.63
CA LEU A 236 -2.11 15.87 -8.25
C LEU A 236 -3.23 16.90 -8.10
N SER A 237 -4.36 16.50 -7.53
CA SER A 237 -5.52 17.38 -7.37
C SER A 237 -6.15 17.27 -5.99
N ASN A 238 -6.46 18.40 -5.35
CA ASN A 238 -7.11 18.41 -4.03
C ASN A 238 -6.32 17.63 -2.96
N THR A 239 -4.99 17.74 -2.97
CA THR A 239 -4.10 17.09 -2.00
C THR A 239 -3.49 18.10 -1.04
N ASP A 240 -3.20 17.65 0.18
CA ASP A 240 -2.52 18.51 1.17
C ASP A 240 -1.11 18.89 0.72
N ASN A 241 -0.43 17.95 0.05
CA ASN A 241 0.91 18.17 -0.51
C ASN A 241 0.97 17.66 -1.94
N GLY A 242 1.87 18.24 -2.73
CA GLY A 242 2.21 17.73 -4.03
C GLY A 242 3.25 16.62 -3.90
N VAL A 243 4.52 17.01 -3.98
CA VAL A 243 5.66 16.12 -3.69
C VAL A 243 6.29 16.49 -2.36
N ARG A 244 6.56 15.48 -1.53
CA ARG A 244 6.98 15.67 -0.15
C ARG A 244 8.20 14.82 0.20
N ILE A 245 9.13 15.40 0.95
CA ILE A 245 10.18 14.66 1.67
C ILE A 245 10.02 14.97 3.15
N LYS A 246 9.88 13.95 3.99
CA LYS A 246 9.71 14.09 5.45
C LYS A 246 10.72 13.24 6.21
N THR A 247 11.53 13.86 7.06
CA THR A 247 12.49 13.18 7.95
C THR A 247 12.24 13.56 9.40
N TRP A 248 12.33 12.58 10.30
CA TRP A 248 12.15 12.79 11.73
C TRP A 248 13.29 13.61 12.31
N GLN A 249 12.95 14.52 13.22
CA GLN A 249 13.94 15.16 14.09
C GLN A 249 14.74 14.09 14.86
N GLY A 250 16.07 14.21 14.86
CA GLY A 250 16.98 13.25 15.50
C GLY A 250 17.30 12.00 14.66
N GLY A 251 16.61 11.80 13.53
CA GLY A 251 16.95 10.78 12.56
C GLY A 251 18.26 11.10 11.82
N SER A 252 18.87 10.07 11.23
CA SER A 252 20.09 10.20 10.41
C SER A 252 19.96 9.47 9.08
N GLY A 253 20.92 9.64 8.18
CA GLY A 253 20.98 8.97 6.87
C GLY A 253 20.68 9.92 5.71
N ASN A 254 20.31 9.34 4.56
CA ASN A 254 20.37 10.03 3.28
C ASN A 254 19.13 9.78 2.41
N ALA A 255 18.64 10.84 1.76
CA ALA A 255 17.68 10.81 0.67
C ALA A 255 18.36 11.41 -0.58
N THR A 256 18.84 10.59 -1.51
CA THR A 256 19.74 11.04 -2.60
C THR A 256 19.27 10.61 -3.98
N ASN A 257 19.65 11.39 -5.00
CA ASN A 257 19.27 11.13 -6.39
C ASN A 257 17.74 10.93 -6.57
N ILE A 258 17.01 11.99 -6.22
CA ILE A 258 15.54 12.05 -6.29
C ILE A 258 15.16 13.07 -7.34
N THR A 259 14.33 12.68 -8.29
CA THR A 259 13.83 13.56 -9.36
C THR A 259 12.31 13.51 -9.38
N PHE A 260 11.68 14.69 -9.29
CA PHE A 260 10.28 14.90 -9.60
C PHE A 260 10.22 15.74 -10.87
N GLN A 261 9.60 15.22 -11.93
CA GLN A 261 9.50 15.90 -13.23
C GLN A 261 8.12 15.70 -13.85
N ASN A 262 7.69 16.64 -14.69
CA ASN A 262 6.38 16.62 -15.35
C ASN A 262 5.22 16.46 -14.34
N ILE A 263 5.24 17.29 -13.29
CA ILE A 263 4.24 17.26 -12.22
C ILE A 263 3.28 18.42 -12.41
N PHE A 264 2.01 18.11 -12.65
CA PHE A 264 0.92 19.06 -12.69
C PHE A 264 0.14 19.02 -11.38
N MET A 265 -0.21 20.18 -10.83
CA MET A 265 -0.88 20.29 -9.54
C MET A 265 -2.07 21.26 -9.63
N GLU A 266 -3.22 20.85 -9.11
CA GLU A 266 -4.45 21.64 -9.05
C GLU A 266 -5.02 21.61 -7.63
N ASN A 267 -5.26 22.78 -7.04
CA ASN A 267 -5.77 22.87 -5.67
C ASN A 267 -4.95 22.03 -4.67
N VAL A 268 -3.63 22.20 -4.69
CA VAL A 268 -2.69 21.50 -3.79
C VAL A 268 -2.18 22.50 -2.76
N SER A 269 -2.37 22.22 -1.47
CA SER A 269 -2.05 23.19 -0.40
C SER A 269 -0.55 23.47 -0.30
N ASN A 270 0.28 22.41 -0.33
CA ASN A 270 1.74 22.49 -0.29
C ASN A 270 2.35 21.82 -1.53
N PRO A 271 2.54 22.53 -2.65
CA PRO A 271 3.02 21.92 -3.91
C PRO A 271 4.32 21.12 -3.75
N ILE A 272 5.32 21.69 -3.08
CA ILE A 272 6.59 21.03 -2.78
C ILE A 272 6.94 21.31 -1.33
N ILE A 273 7.20 20.26 -0.56
CA ILE A 273 7.59 20.41 0.86
C ILE A 273 8.72 19.44 1.22
N ILE A 274 9.74 19.97 1.88
CA ILE A 274 10.85 19.21 2.47
C ILE A 274 10.88 19.57 3.95
N ASP A 275 10.42 18.64 4.78
CA ASP A 275 10.32 18.80 6.23
C ASP A 275 11.34 17.89 6.92
N GLN A 276 12.34 18.49 7.57
CA GLN A 276 13.36 17.76 8.33
C GLN A 276 13.09 17.67 9.83
N TYR A 277 11.96 18.20 10.29
CA TYR A 277 11.52 18.20 11.68
C TYR A 277 10.19 17.46 11.85
N TYR A 278 9.90 16.52 10.94
CA TYR A 278 8.65 15.77 10.93
C TYR A 278 8.41 15.09 12.28
N CYS A 279 7.20 15.26 12.81
CA CYS A 279 6.80 14.67 14.07
C CYS A 279 5.33 14.25 14.04
N ASP A 280 5.10 12.95 14.08
CA ASP A 280 3.77 12.34 14.27
C ASP A 280 3.74 11.50 15.56
N ALA A 281 4.29 12.07 16.63
CA ALA A 281 4.29 11.48 17.96
C ALA A 281 3.13 12.06 18.78
N GLN A 282 2.68 11.30 19.79
CA GLN A 282 1.61 11.77 20.69
C GLN A 282 2.07 12.96 21.56
N MET A 283 3.36 12.99 21.90
CA MET A 283 3.99 14.16 22.51
C MET A 283 4.69 14.98 21.43
N PRO A 284 4.51 16.32 21.40
CA PRO A 284 5.16 17.19 20.43
C PRO A 284 6.69 17.05 20.48
N CYS A 285 7.32 17.08 19.31
CA CYS A 285 8.78 17.15 19.20
C CYS A 285 9.25 18.59 19.44
N ALA A 286 10.49 18.75 19.91
CA ALA A 286 11.01 20.05 20.34
C ALA A 286 10.97 21.14 19.24
N ASN A 287 11.19 20.77 17.97
CA ASN A 287 11.23 21.71 16.85
C ASN A 287 10.13 21.44 15.81
N GLN A 288 8.97 20.94 16.25
CA GLN A 288 7.87 20.62 15.34
C GLN A 288 7.37 21.88 14.61
N VAL A 289 7.37 21.81 13.27
CA VAL A 289 6.80 22.83 12.37
C VAL A 289 5.39 22.45 11.96
N TRP A 290 4.53 23.47 11.81
CA TRP A 290 3.14 23.33 11.38
C TRP A 290 3.02 23.95 9.98
N TYR A 291 2.47 23.20 9.03
CA TYR A 291 2.21 23.61 7.65
C TYR A 291 0.71 23.51 7.36
#